data_AF-A0AAE9DV54-F1
#
_entry.id   AF-A0AAE9DV54-F1
#
_cell.length_a   1.000
_cell.length_b   1.000
_cell.length_c   1.000
_cell.angle_alpha   90.00
_cell.angle_beta   90.00
_cell.angle_gamma   90.00
#
_symmetry.space_group_name_H-M   'P 1'
#
loop_
_entity.id
_entity.type
_entity.pdbx_description
1 polymer ?
#
loop_
_entity_poly.entity_id
_entity_poly.type
_entity_poly.pdbx_seq_one_letter_code
_entity_poly.pdbx_strand_id
1 'polypeptide(L)'
;MFDFRSLMAEIHGITLDDDNTGIKKRVRANAQYLRNETDLFLEHSIEIQGEHPERPRLPMWFTIAFNELKSELNSINHQDSLLNMFPRMTQMGLLTQFGENDGFPKQGENGLLEEDQNTLEYQIHQFLKDVTVYVWNAHIFTKQVKDLPKVYFITLDYFKRKAESEEMKHLVQMVPILLQTYIQHFVGIQNIGIDCDQRCTFMHNQWIESFNN
;
A
#
# COMPACT_ATOMS: atom_id res chain seq x y z
N MET A 1 -31.32 -16.66 -27.19
CA MET A 1 -31.25 -15.38 -26.48
C MET A 1 -30.18 -14.57 -27.20
N PHE A 2 -30.55 -13.45 -27.82
CA PHE A 2 -29.63 -12.66 -28.66
C PHE A 2 -28.72 -11.84 -27.72
N ASP A 3 -27.41 -12.10 -27.73
CA ASP A 3 -26.47 -11.36 -26.89
C ASP A 3 -26.16 -10.01 -27.52
N PHE A 4 -26.86 -8.99 -27.03
CA PHE A 4 -26.71 -7.62 -27.47
C PHE A 4 -25.27 -7.09 -27.26
N ARG A 5 -24.50 -7.68 -26.32
CA ARG A 5 -23.11 -7.27 -26.08
C ARG A 5 -22.18 -7.74 -27.19
N SER A 6 -22.34 -8.97 -27.68
CA SER A 6 -21.56 -9.48 -28.82
C SER A 6 -21.79 -8.66 -30.09
N LEU A 7 -23.05 -8.28 -30.36
CA LEU A 7 -23.39 -7.46 -31.53
C LEU A 7 -22.76 -6.05 -31.44
N MET A 8 -22.77 -5.44 -30.26
CA MET A 8 -22.17 -4.11 -30.06
C MET A 8 -20.62 -4.14 -30.13
N ALA A 9 -20.00 -5.24 -29.69
CA ALA A 9 -18.56 -5.43 -29.82
C ALA A 9 -18.12 -5.56 -31.30
N GLU A 10 -18.89 -6.29 -32.11
CA GLU A 10 -18.68 -6.42 -33.56
C GLU A 10 -18.84 -5.09 -34.31
N ILE A 11 -19.87 -4.31 -33.99
CA ILE A 11 -20.15 -3.01 -34.65
C ILE A 11 -19.05 -1.98 -34.39
N HIS A 12 -18.41 -2.03 -33.22
CA HIS A 12 -17.41 -1.04 -32.81
C HIS A 12 -15.96 -1.47 -33.04
N GLY A 13 -15.71 -2.65 -33.61
CA GLY A 13 -14.34 -3.17 -33.77
C GLY A 13 -13.62 -3.36 -32.43
N ILE A 14 -14.39 -3.50 -31.34
CA ILE A 14 -13.87 -3.77 -30.01
C ILE A 14 -13.70 -5.28 -29.93
N THR A 15 -12.46 -5.75 -30.03
CA THR A 15 -12.11 -7.05 -29.46
C THR A 15 -12.61 -7.05 -28.01
N LEU A 16 -13.41 -8.04 -27.64
CA LEU A 16 -13.68 -8.37 -26.23
C LEU A 16 -12.34 -8.89 -25.64
N ASP A 17 -11.36 -8.00 -25.54
CA ASP A 17 -9.97 -8.32 -25.24
C ASP A 17 -9.78 -8.60 -23.76
N ASP A 18 -9.24 -9.79 -23.52
CA ASP A 18 -8.59 -10.34 -22.34
C ASP A 18 -9.31 -10.18 -21.00
N ASP A 19 -9.57 -11.34 -20.39
CA ASP A 19 -10.20 -11.51 -19.09
C ASP A 19 -9.29 -10.95 -17.96
N ASN A 20 -9.21 -9.62 -17.88
CA ASN A 20 -8.51 -8.85 -16.85
C ASN A 20 -9.20 -8.97 -15.48
N THR A 21 -10.08 -9.96 -15.28
CA THR A 21 -10.79 -10.21 -14.03
C THR A 21 -9.82 -10.50 -12.88
N GLY A 22 -8.73 -11.22 -13.14
CA GLY A 22 -7.68 -11.45 -12.13
C GLY A 22 -7.06 -10.14 -11.62
N ILE A 23 -6.66 -9.26 -12.55
CA ILE A 23 -6.14 -7.91 -12.23
C ILE A 23 -7.17 -7.09 -11.46
N LYS A 24 -8.42 -7.02 -11.93
CA LYS A 24 -9.48 -6.24 -11.28
C LYS A 24 -9.74 -6.72 -9.85
N LYS A 25 -9.83 -8.04 -9.63
CA LYS A 25 -10.00 -8.64 -8.30
C LYS A 25 -8.81 -8.36 -7.40
N ARG A 26 -7.59 -8.54 -7.91
CA ARG A 26 -6.34 -8.27 -7.17
C ARG A 26 -6.25 -6.80 -6.75
N VAL A 27 -6.44 -5.87 -7.68
CA VAL A 27 -6.41 -4.44 -7.37
C VAL A 27 -7.49 -4.08 -6.36
N ARG A 28 -8.72 -4.61 -6.52
CA ARG A 28 -9.80 -4.38 -5.55
C ARG A 28 -9.41 -4.82 -4.15
N ALA A 29 -8.83 -6.02 -4.02
CA ALA A 29 -8.42 -6.56 -2.73
C ALA A 29 -7.26 -5.78 -2.13
N ASN A 30 -6.25 -5.42 -2.94
CA ASN A 30 -5.15 -4.54 -2.50
C ASN A 30 -5.64 -3.14 -2.09
N ALA A 31 -6.65 -2.58 -2.77
CA ALA A 31 -7.25 -1.30 -2.38
C ALA A 31 -7.95 -1.38 -1.01
N GLN A 32 -8.55 -2.53 -0.67
CA GLN A 32 -9.10 -2.77 0.66
C GLN A 32 -8.00 -2.83 1.72
N TYR A 33 -6.89 -3.52 1.44
CA TYR A 33 -5.73 -3.56 2.34
C TYR A 33 -5.12 -2.17 2.53
N LEU A 34 -4.86 -1.45 1.43
CA LEU A 34 -4.34 -0.08 1.48
C LEU A 34 -5.20 0.81 2.37
N ARG A 35 -6.53 0.77 2.20
CA ARG A 35 -7.43 1.51 3.07
C ARG A 35 -7.29 1.10 4.54
N ASN A 36 -7.49 -0.18 4.83
CA ASN A 36 -7.56 -0.64 6.21
C ASN A 36 -6.21 -0.48 6.94
N GLU A 37 -5.10 -0.69 6.25
CA GLU A 37 -3.75 -0.60 6.83
C GLU A 37 -3.31 0.85 7.04
N THR A 38 -3.69 1.77 6.15
CA THR A 38 -3.52 3.20 6.40
C THR A 38 -4.42 3.68 7.53
N ASP A 39 -5.69 3.30 7.56
CA ASP A 39 -6.62 3.69 8.62
C ASP A 39 -6.08 3.24 10.00
N LEU A 40 -5.69 1.97 10.12
CA LEU A 40 -5.07 1.43 11.33
C LEU A 40 -3.76 2.13 11.71
N PHE A 41 -2.92 2.48 10.74
CA PHE A 41 -1.68 3.21 10.99
C PHE A 41 -1.98 4.58 11.62
N LEU A 42 -2.95 5.31 11.07
CA LEU A 42 -3.33 6.64 11.55
C LEU A 42 -4.02 6.53 12.91
N GLU A 43 -5.00 5.65 13.06
CA GLU A 43 -5.76 5.44 14.31
C GLU A 43 -4.82 5.11 15.47
N HIS A 44 -3.99 4.07 15.36
CA HIS A 44 -3.11 3.71 16.47
C HIS A 44 -2.06 4.79 16.76
N SER A 45 -1.60 5.54 15.74
CA SER A 45 -0.66 6.65 15.94
C SER A 45 -1.28 7.80 16.72
N ILE A 46 -2.58 8.02 16.56
CA ILE A 46 -3.35 9.02 17.32
C ILE A 46 -3.59 8.52 18.75
N GLU A 47 -4.06 7.29 18.89
CA GLU A 47 -4.43 6.72 20.20
C GLU A 47 -3.23 6.61 21.15
N ILE A 48 -2.05 6.26 20.64
CA ILE A 48 -0.83 6.15 21.46
C ILE A 48 -0.37 7.51 22.00
N GLN A 49 -0.72 8.62 21.35
CA GLN A 49 -0.38 9.97 21.80
C GLN A 49 -1.29 10.49 22.93
N GLY A 50 -2.50 9.93 23.10
CA GLY A 50 -3.41 10.28 24.21
C GLY A 50 -4.32 11.48 23.93
N GLU A 51 -4.57 12.32 24.95
CA GLU A 51 -5.66 13.32 24.95
C GLU A 51 -5.48 14.48 23.94
N HIS A 52 -4.24 14.78 23.53
CA HIS A 52 -3.94 15.88 22.60
C HIS A 52 -2.96 15.42 21.52
N PRO A 53 -3.40 14.52 20.61
CA PRO A 53 -2.54 13.95 19.59
C PRO A 53 -2.18 15.03 18.56
N GLU A 54 -0.91 15.05 18.16
CA GLU A 54 -0.49 15.76 16.97
C GLU A 54 -0.99 15.03 15.72
N ARG A 55 -1.16 15.79 14.63
CA ARG A 55 -1.60 15.24 13.34
C ARG A 55 -0.60 14.17 12.87
N PRO A 56 -1.03 12.91 12.66
CA PRO A 56 -0.14 11.89 12.13
C PRO A 56 0.23 12.19 10.67
N ARG A 57 1.47 11.87 10.29
CA ARG A 57 1.89 11.85 8.88
C ARG A 57 1.23 10.66 8.18
N LEU A 58 0.93 10.79 6.89
CA LEU A 58 0.61 9.64 6.06
C LEU A 58 1.82 8.70 5.96
N PRO A 59 1.62 7.38 6.02
CA PRO A 59 2.71 6.44 5.80
C PRO A 59 3.20 6.49 4.35
N MET A 60 4.47 6.18 4.11
CA MET A 60 5.13 6.26 2.80
C MET A 60 4.43 5.40 1.74
N TRP A 61 3.87 4.25 2.13
CA TRP A 61 3.14 3.39 1.21
C TRP A 61 1.83 4.01 0.70
N PHE A 62 1.27 5.03 1.36
CA PHE A 62 -0.02 5.60 0.99
C PHE A 62 -0.03 6.07 -0.47
N THR A 63 0.91 6.96 -0.82
CA THR A 63 1.02 7.52 -2.17
C THR A 63 1.52 6.46 -3.16
N ILE A 64 2.59 5.75 -2.79
CA ILE A 64 3.23 4.77 -3.68
C ILE A 64 2.28 3.64 -4.05
N ALA A 65 1.66 2.97 -3.07
CA ALA A 65 0.77 1.85 -3.34
C ALA A 65 -0.50 2.30 -4.05
N PHE A 66 -1.04 3.48 -3.73
CA PHE A 66 -2.16 4.06 -4.48
C PHE A 66 -1.79 4.23 -5.96
N ASN A 67 -0.64 4.85 -6.25
CA ASN A 67 -0.21 5.14 -7.62
C ASN A 67 0.07 3.86 -8.42
N GLU A 68 0.68 2.85 -7.80
CA GLU A 68 0.92 1.55 -8.44
C GLU A 68 -0.39 0.86 -8.82
N LEU A 69 -1.34 0.76 -7.88
CA LEU A 69 -2.64 0.17 -8.14
C LEU A 69 -3.45 0.96 -9.18
N LYS A 70 -3.38 2.29 -9.13
CA LYS A 70 -4.08 3.17 -10.08
C LYS A 70 -3.48 3.06 -11.48
N SER A 71 -2.16 2.97 -11.60
CA SER A 71 -1.46 2.78 -12.87
C SER A 71 -1.79 1.43 -13.50
N GLU A 72 -1.90 0.38 -12.69
CA GLU A 72 -2.32 -0.95 -13.13
C GLU A 72 -3.76 -0.96 -13.68
N LEU A 73 -4.69 -0.21 -13.07
CA LEU A 73 -6.04 -0.07 -13.63
C LEU A 73 -6.07 0.77 -14.90
N ASN A 74 -5.27 1.84 -14.94
CA ASN A 74 -5.18 2.70 -16.11
C ASN A 74 -4.64 1.93 -17.33
N SER A 75 -3.69 0.99 -17.15
CA SER A 75 -3.14 0.21 -18.26
C SER A 75 -4.16 -0.72 -18.92
N ILE A 76 -5.23 -1.09 -18.20
CA ILE A 76 -6.35 -1.89 -18.71
C ILE A 76 -7.63 -1.05 -18.94
N ASN A 77 -7.51 0.28 -18.97
CA ASN A 77 -8.63 1.23 -19.12
C ASN A 77 -9.79 0.96 -18.15
N HIS A 78 -9.48 0.58 -16.91
CA HIS A 78 -10.45 0.30 -15.86
C HIS A 78 -10.40 1.34 -14.73
N GLN A 79 -11.46 1.40 -13.93
CA GLN A 79 -11.57 2.29 -12.78
C GLN A 79 -12.15 1.51 -11.60
N ASP A 80 -11.56 1.66 -10.41
CA ASP A 80 -12.11 1.12 -9.16
C ASP A 80 -12.59 2.27 -8.27
N SER A 81 -13.85 2.19 -7.83
CA SER A 81 -14.49 3.24 -7.04
C SER A 81 -13.92 3.37 -5.62
N LEU A 82 -13.51 2.27 -4.99
CA LEU A 82 -12.94 2.32 -3.64
C LEU A 82 -11.57 2.99 -3.69
N LEU A 83 -10.72 2.55 -4.62
CA LEU A 83 -9.40 3.13 -4.82
C LEU A 83 -9.54 4.64 -5.07
N ASN A 84 -10.41 5.05 -6.00
CA ASN A 84 -10.59 6.46 -6.36
C ASN A 84 -11.15 7.34 -5.23
N MET A 85 -11.97 6.80 -4.32
CA MET A 85 -12.52 7.55 -3.20
C MET A 85 -11.55 7.63 -2.02
N PHE A 86 -10.67 6.65 -1.87
CA PHE A 86 -9.85 6.46 -0.68
C PHE A 86 -9.04 7.71 -0.27
N PRO A 87 -8.26 8.37 -1.16
CA PRO A 87 -7.48 9.53 -0.76
C PRO A 87 -8.34 10.67 -0.19
N ARG A 88 -9.51 10.91 -0.77
CA ARG A 88 -10.43 11.96 -0.30
C ARG A 88 -11.03 11.61 1.06
N MET A 89 -11.37 10.34 1.30
CA MET A 89 -11.88 9.89 2.59
C MET A 89 -10.83 10.07 3.69
N THR A 90 -9.57 9.69 3.43
CA THR A 90 -8.46 9.91 4.38
C THR A 90 -8.22 11.39 4.64
N GLN A 91 -8.23 12.23 3.60
CA GLN A 91 -8.08 13.68 3.73
C GLN A 91 -9.19 14.28 4.60
N MET A 92 -10.45 13.91 4.34
CA MET A 92 -11.61 14.39 5.10
C MET A 92 -11.53 13.98 6.58
N GLY A 93 -11.12 12.74 6.87
CA GLY A 93 -10.92 12.28 8.25
C GLY A 93 -9.89 13.13 8.99
N LEU A 94 -8.70 13.31 8.39
CA LEU A 94 -7.64 14.13 8.97
C LEU A 94 -8.05 15.61 9.10
N LEU A 95 -8.74 16.17 8.10
CA LEU A 95 -9.22 17.55 8.13
C LEU A 95 -10.23 17.77 9.27
N THR A 96 -11.16 16.83 9.45
CA THR A 96 -12.21 16.92 10.48
C THR A 96 -11.62 16.92 11.89
N GLN A 97 -10.57 16.12 12.12
CA GLN A 97 -9.98 15.97 13.44
C GLN A 97 -8.89 17.01 13.75
N PHE A 98 -8.10 17.42 12.75
CA PHE A 98 -6.87 18.21 12.96
C PHE A 98 -6.87 19.57 12.26
N GLY A 99 -7.94 19.95 11.55
CA GLY A 99 -8.01 21.20 10.77
C GLY A 99 -7.23 21.13 9.45
N GLU A 100 -7.02 22.25 8.78
CA GLU A 100 -6.39 22.29 7.44
C GLU A 100 -4.92 21.84 7.43
N ASN A 101 -4.46 21.32 6.29
CA ASN A 101 -3.06 20.91 6.09
C ASN A 101 -2.70 20.93 4.59
N ASP A 102 -1.67 21.70 4.25
CA ASP A 102 -1.19 21.83 2.86
C ASP A 102 -0.30 20.66 2.40
N GLY A 103 0.08 19.76 3.32
CA GLY A 103 0.96 18.62 3.08
C GLY A 103 0.25 17.33 2.65
N PHE A 104 -1.07 17.35 2.45
CA PHE A 104 -1.77 16.18 1.89
C PHE A 104 -1.47 16.05 0.38
N PRO A 105 -1.10 14.85 -0.14
CA PRO A 105 -0.78 14.68 -1.55
C PRO A 105 -1.92 15.12 -2.48
N LYS A 106 -1.61 15.98 -3.45
CA LYS A 106 -2.58 16.45 -4.43
C LYS A 106 -2.79 15.39 -5.51
N GLN A 107 -3.98 15.37 -6.09
CA GLN A 107 -4.30 14.48 -7.20
C GLN A 107 -4.11 15.22 -8.53
N GLY A 108 -3.25 14.67 -9.40
CA GLY A 108 -3.01 15.19 -10.75
C GLY A 108 -4.12 14.80 -11.74
N GLU A 109 -4.04 15.33 -12.97
CA GLU A 109 -5.05 15.13 -14.02
C GLU A 109 -5.24 13.66 -14.43
N ASN A 110 -4.17 12.86 -14.35
CA ASN A 110 -4.20 11.42 -14.62
C ASN A 110 -4.80 10.58 -13.46
N GLY A 111 -5.25 11.25 -12.39
CA GLY A 111 -5.81 10.63 -11.20
C GLY A 111 -4.78 10.03 -10.24
N LEU A 112 -3.47 10.16 -10.51
CA LEU A 112 -2.40 9.78 -9.58
C LEU A 112 -2.21 10.85 -8.52
N LEU A 113 -1.67 10.46 -7.38
CA LEU A 113 -1.22 11.38 -6.33
C LEU A 113 0.20 11.88 -6.65
N GLU A 114 0.44 13.16 -6.39
CA GLU A 114 1.78 13.75 -6.46
C GLU A 114 2.72 13.05 -5.48
N GLU A 115 3.84 12.55 -5.99
CA GLU A 115 4.89 11.92 -5.18
C GLU A 115 5.90 12.96 -4.69
N ASP A 116 6.37 12.76 -3.46
CA ASP A 116 7.47 13.55 -2.91
C ASP A 116 8.74 13.36 -3.75
N GLN A 117 9.42 14.46 -4.05
CA GLN A 117 10.68 14.48 -4.83
C GLN A 117 11.91 14.01 -4.01
N ASN A 118 11.70 13.13 -3.04
CA ASN A 118 12.75 12.60 -2.17
C ASN A 118 13.57 11.52 -2.89
N THR A 119 14.83 11.35 -2.48
CA THR A 119 15.68 10.27 -3.00
C THR A 119 15.12 8.89 -2.64
N LEU A 120 15.41 7.89 -3.47
CA LEU A 120 14.97 6.50 -3.22
C LEU A 120 15.47 5.99 -1.87
N GLU A 121 16.72 6.32 -1.49
CA GLU A 121 17.29 5.98 -0.18
C GLU A 121 16.44 6.53 0.98
N TYR A 122 16.03 7.81 0.90
CA TYR A 122 15.17 8.41 1.91
C TYR A 122 13.80 7.72 1.96
N GLN A 123 13.22 7.42 0.80
CA GLN A 123 11.94 6.72 0.72
C GLN A 123 12.01 5.34 1.38
N ILE A 124 13.07 4.58 1.13
CA ILE A 124 13.32 3.27 1.77
C ILE A 124 13.45 3.42 3.28
N HIS A 125 14.24 4.38 3.75
CA HIS A 125 14.43 4.60 5.19
C HIS A 125 13.11 4.96 5.89
N GLN A 126 12.33 5.86 5.29
CA GLN A 126 11.04 6.25 5.85
C GLN A 126 10.03 5.09 5.80
N PHE A 127 10.04 4.29 4.74
CA PHE A 127 9.24 3.08 4.63
C PHE A 127 9.54 2.06 5.73
N LEU A 128 10.83 1.79 6.00
CA LEU A 128 11.24 0.90 7.10
C LEU A 128 10.71 1.39 8.44
N LYS A 129 10.77 2.70 8.70
CA LYS A 129 10.20 3.31 9.91
C LYS A 129 8.69 3.14 9.98
N ASP A 130 7.97 3.47 8.91
CA ASP A 130 6.51 3.42 8.93
C ASP A 130 6.00 1.99 9.13
N VAL A 131 6.62 0.99 8.50
CA VAL A 131 6.21 -0.41 8.66
C VAL A 131 6.51 -0.89 10.08
N THR A 132 7.66 -0.49 10.63
CA THR A 132 8.01 -0.78 12.02
C THR A 132 7.01 -0.15 12.99
N VAL A 133 6.64 1.12 12.77
CA VAL A 133 5.64 1.83 13.58
C VAL A 133 4.26 1.17 13.45
N TYR A 134 3.85 0.75 12.26
CA TYR A 134 2.60 0.02 12.07
C TYR A 134 2.53 -1.24 12.94
N VAL A 135 3.56 -2.09 12.87
CA VAL A 135 3.59 -3.35 13.64
C VAL A 135 3.70 -3.08 15.14
N TRP A 136 4.56 -2.15 15.54
CA TRP A 136 4.76 -1.78 16.93
C TRP A 136 3.49 -1.21 17.56
N ASN A 137 2.86 -0.23 16.91
CA ASN A 137 1.65 0.42 17.42
C ASN A 137 0.50 -0.58 17.52
N ALA A 138 0.34 -1.45 16.51
CA ALA A 138 -0.65 -2.52 16.57
C ALA A 138 -0.39 -3.49 17.74
N HIS A 139 0.88 -3.82 18.01
CA HIS A 139 1.25 -4.65 19.16
C HIS A 139 0.96 -3.97 20.50
N ILE A 140 1.29 -2.69 20.64
CA ILE A 140 1.01 -1.92 21.85
C ILE A 140 -0.49 -1.86 22.13
N PHE A 141 -1.30 -1.61 21.11
CA PHE A 141 -2.74 -1.43 21.24
C PHE A 141 -3.48 -2.76 21.45
N THR A 142 -3.22 -3.76 20.61
CA THR A 142 -3.98 -5.03 20.61
C THR A 142 -3.36 -6.13 21.48
N LYS A 143 -2.12 -5.94 21.95
CA LYS A 143 -1.27 -6.99 22.55
C LYS A 143 -0.98 -8.17 21.63
N GLN A 144 -1.27 -8.04 20.33
CA GLN A 144 -1.01 -9.04 19.30
C GLN A 144 -0.02 -8.49 18.28
N VAL A 145 0.93 -9.33 17.84
CA VAL A 145 1.81 -8.96 16.74
C VAL A 145 1.08 -9.17 15.43
N LYS A 146 0.92 -8.11 14.65
CA LYS A 146 0.37 -8.19 13.29
C LYS A 146 1.45 -8.63 12.31
N ASP A 147 1.01 -9.35 11.28
CA ASP A 147 1.82 -9.59 10.09
C ASP A 147 2.17 -8.27 9.40
N LEU A 148 3.19 -8.33 8.52
CA LEU A 148 3.53 -7.19 7.66
C LEU A 148 2.31 -6.74 6.85
N PRO A 149 2.09 -5.42 6.70
CA PRO A 149 0.95 -4.91 5.95
C PRO A 149 1.07 -5.34 4.48
N LYS A 150 -0.02 -5.71 3.80
CA LYS A 150 0.01 -6.18 2.41
C LYS A 150 0.58 -5.13 1.46
N VAL A 151 0.38 -3.84 1.75
CA VAL A 151 1.01 -2.75 0.99
C VAL A 151 2.54 -2.75 1.06
N TYR A 152 3.15 -3.41 2.05
CA TYR A 152 4.61 -3.62 2.11
C TYR A 152 5.15 -4.20 0.82
N PHE A 153 4.50 -5.23 0.28
CA PHE A 153 4.96 -5.95 -0.90
C PHE A 153 4.84 -5.09 -2.16
N ILE A 154 3.76 -4.32 -2.29
CA ILE A 154 3.56 -3.38 -3.40
C ILE A 154 4.66 -2.32 -3.40
N THR A 155 4.94 -1.72 -2.25
CA THR A 155 5.95 -0.67 -2.10
C THR A 155 7.38 -1.21 -2.27
N LEU A 156 7.66 -2.43 -1.78
CA LEU A 156 8.95 -3.08 -1.98
C LEU A 156 9.20 -3.37 -3.48
N ASP A 157 8.18 -3.84 -4.20
CA ASP A 157 8.29 -4.09 -5.64
C ASP A 157 8.45 -2.79 -6.44
N TYR A 158 7.82 -1.70 -6.01
CA TYR A 158 8.09 -0.36 -6.54
C TYR A 158 9.57 0.01 -6.39
N PHE A 159 10.15 -0.16 -5.20
CA PHE A 159 11.57 0.14 -4.99
C PHE A 159 12.51 -0.72 -5.84
N LYS A 160 12.19 -2.01 -6.02
CA LYS A 160 12.97 -2.89 -6.93
C LYS A 160 12.97 -2.37 -8.36
N ARG A 161 11.84 -1.84 -8.85
CA ARG A 161 11.75 -1.26 -10.20
C ARG A 161 12.47 0.09 -10.33
N LYS A 162 12.51 0.88 -9.26
CA LYS A 162 13.15 2.22 -9.24
C LYS A 162 14.65 2.20 -8.96
N ALA A 163 15.18 1.08 -8.46
CA ALA A 163 16.60 0.96 -8.16
C ALA A 163 17.44 0.79 -9.45
N GLU A 164 18.04 1.89 -9.92
CA GLU A 164 18.85 1.89 -11.14
C GLU A 164 20.32 1.50 -10.88
N SER A 165 20.93 2.04 -9.82
CA SER A 165 22.34 1.75 -9.47
C SER A 165 22.50 0.44 -8.71
N GLU A 166 23.68 -0.17 -8.78
CA GLU A 166 23.97 -1.42 -8.06
C GLU A 166 23.92 -1.22 -6.53
N GLU A 167 24.35 -0.07 -6.02
CA GLU A 167 24.24 0.27 -4.60
C GLU A 167 22.77 0.32 -4.16
N MET A 168 21.89 0.92 -4.97
CA MET A 168 20.46 0.99 -4.66
C MET A 168 19.79 -0.37 -4.77
N LYS A 169 20.14 -1.19 -5.76
CA LYS A 169 19.63 -2.57 -5.87
C LYS A 169 20.03 -3.39 -4.65
N HIS A 170 21.28 -3.26 -4.21
CA HIS A 170 21.76 -3.92 -3.00
C HIS A 170 20.99 -3.43 -1.76
N LEU A 171 20.78 -2.12 -1.60
CA LEU A 171 19.97 -1.58 -0.51
C LEU A 171 18.55 -2.14 -0.50
N VAL A 172 17.87 -2.18 -1.65
CA VAL A 172 16.52 -2.75 -1.77
C VAL A 172 16.49 -4.23 -1.42
N GLN A 173 17.51 -5.00 -1.82
CA GLN A 173 17.64 -6.42 -1.43
C GLN A 173 17.81 -6.61 0.08
N MET A 174 18.41 -5.63 0.77
CA MET A 174 18.61 -5.66 2.21
C MET A 174 17.36 -5.27 3.01
N VAL A 175 16.35 -4.64 2.40
CA VAL A 175 15.12 -4.16 3.08
C VAL A 175 14.46 -5.24 3.96
N PRO A 176 14.23 -6.48 3.49
CA PRO A 176 13.67 -7.55 4.33
C PRO A 176 14.46 -7.81 5.62
N ILE A 177 15.79 -7.85 5.52
CA ILE A 177 16.69 -8.13 6.65
C ILE A 177 16.69 -6.93 7.62
N LEU A 178 16.77 -5.72 7.08
CA LEU A 178 16.73 -4.49 7.87
C LEU A 178 15.39 -4.39 8.61
N LEU A 179 14.27 -4.60 7.93
CA LEU A 179 12.94 -4.54 8.53
C LEU A 179 12.78 -5.58 9.65
N GLN A 180 13.16 -6.83 9.40
CA GLN A 180 13.12 -7.88 10.42
C GLN A 180 13.92 -7.47 11.67
N THR A 181 15.10 -6.87 11.48
CA THR A 181 15.95 -6.37 12.57
C THR A 181 15.27 -5.23 13.34
N TYR A 182 14.69 -4.26 12.65
CA TYR A 182 13.96 -3.16 13.28
C TYR A 182 12.78 -3.66 14.10
N ILE A 183 11.91 -4.49 13.52
CA ILE A 183 10.72 -4.95 14.22
C ILE A 183 11.10 -5.82 15.42
N GLN A 184 12.12 -6.67 15.33
CA GLN A 184 12.62 -7.43 16.49
C GLN A 184 13.14 -6.53 17.60
N HIS A 185 13.81 -5.43 17.25
CA HIS A 185 14.31 -4.47 18.23
C HIS A 185 13.17 -3.82 19.02
N PHE A 186 12.09 -3.42 18.34
CA PHE A 186 10.97 -2.73 19.00
C PHE A 186 9.99 -3.72 19.65
N VAL A 187 9.50 -4.72 18.92
CA VAL A 187 8.46 -5.66 19.37
C VAL A 187 9.01 -6.77 20.28
N GLY A 188 10.31 -7.07 20.17
CA GLY A 188 10.96 -8.18 20.87
C GLY A 188 10.91 -9.49 20.08
N ILE A 189 12.05 -10.16 19.98
CA ILE A 189 12.20 -11.41 19.20
C ILE A 189 11.25 -12.52 19.66
N GLN A 190 10.94 -12.56 20.95
CA GLN A 190 10.01 -13.53 21.56
C GLN A 190 8.57 -13.37 21.09
N ASN A 191 8.20 -12.20 20.60
CA ASN A 191 6.82 -11.89 20.19
C ASN A 191 6.62 -12.07 18.68
N ILE A 192 7.62 -11.78 17.86
CA ILE A 192 7.50 -11.78 16.39
C ILE A 192 8.22 -12.94 15.69
N GLY A 193 9.12 -13.64 16.38
CA GLY A 193 9.95 -14.69 15.79
C GLY A 193 11.12 -14.16 14.96
N ILE A 194 11.90 -15.09 14.40
CA ILE A 194 13.11 -14.76 13.61
C ILE A 194 12.83 -14.60 12.11
N ASP A 195 11.67 -15.05 11.66
CA ASP A 195 11.33 -15.33 10.27
C ASP A 195 10.03 -14.63 9.82
N CYS A 196 9.60 -13.57 10.53
CA CYS A 196 8.34 -12.87 10.24
C CYS A 196 8.25 -12.38 8.80
N ASP A 197 9.28 -11.73 8.26
CA ASP A 197 9.30 -11.29 6.86
C ASP A 197 9.15 -12.48 5.89
N GLN A 198 9.90 -13.58 6.11
CA GLN A 198 9.85 -14.77 5.27
C GLN A 198 8.46 -15.42 5.28
N ARG A 199 7.87 -15.57 6.47
CA ARG A 199 6.51 -16.09 6.64
C ARG A 199 5.49 -15.21 5.93
N CYS A 200 5.57 -13.89 6.13
CA CYS A 200 4.66 -12.94 5.48
C CYS A 200 4.80 -12.97 3.95
N THR A 201 6.04 -13.07 3.44
CA THR A 201 6.34 -13.19 2.01
C THR A 201 5.73 -14.46 1.42
N PHE A 202 5.90 -15.61 2.08
CA PHE A 202 5.30 -16.87 1.64
C PHE A 202 3.78 -16.78 1.55
N MET A 203 3.13 -16.25 2.60
CA MET A 203 1.67 -16.07 2.63
C MET A 203 1.19 -15.05 1.59
N HIS A 204 1.98 -14.02 1.28
CA HIS A 204 1.68 -13.06 0.21
C HIS A 204 1.70 -13.74 -1.16
N ASN A 205 2.71 -14.55 -1.46
CA ASN A 205 2.82 -15.24 -2.74
C ASN A 205 1.65 -16.20 -2.99
N GLN A 206 1.28 -16.99 -1.97
CA GLN A 206 0.09 -17.85 -2.05
C GLN A 206 -1.20 -17.06 -2.30
N TRP A 207 -1.32 -15.89 -1.66
CA TRP A 207 -2.47 -15.00 -1.85
C TRP A 207 -2.51 -14.42 -3.28
N ILE A 208 -1.37 -14.02 -3.85
CA ILE A 208 -1.29 -13.55 -5.24
C ILE A 208 -1.70 -14.65 -6.23
N GLU A 209 -1.21 -15.88 -6.03
CA GLU A 209 -1.55 -17.02 -6.88
C GLU A 209 -3.06 -17.32 -6.89
N SER A 210 -3.77 -17.02 -5.80
CA SER A 210 -5.22 -17.23 -5.70
C SER A 210 -6.05 -16.38 -6.67
N PHE A 211 -5.50 -15.32 -7.27
CA PHE A 211 -6.19 -14.49 -8.27
C PHE A 211 -5.99 -14.96 -9.71
N ASN A 212 -5.08 -15.91 -9.93
CA ASN A 212 -4.80 -16.49 -11.25
C ASN A 212 -5.62 -17.76 -11.54
N ASN A 213 -6.37 -18.24 -10.54
CA ASN A 213 -7.26 -19.40 -10.59
C ASN A 213 -8.73 -18.96 -10.61
#